data_AF-A0A2V6XPX2-F1
#
_entry.id   AF-A0A2V6XPX2-F1
#
_cell.length_a   1.000
_cell.length_b   1.000
_cell.length_c   1.000
_cell.angle_alpha   90.00
_cell.angle_beta   90.00
_cell.angle_gamma   90.00
#
_symmetry.space_group_name_H-M   'P 1'
#
loop_
_entity.id
_entity.type
_entity.pdbx_description
1 polymer ?
#
loop_
_entity_poly.entity_id
_entity_poly.type
_entity_poly.pdbx_seq_one_letter_code
_entity_poly.pdbx_strand_id
1 'polypeptide(L)' 'MAQAEHLPIYKGSHELCLYLEQVVQGFSRYHKDSLGADLRRAQRVLKLVVRANSPPAPAGPGARVRQRREQAERVSA' A
#
# COMPACT_ATOMS: atom_id res chain seq x y z
N MET A 1 -12.42 -10.49 -9.81
CA MET A 1 -11.47 -10.37 -8.67
C MET A 1 -11.56 -8.95 -8.19
N ALA A 2 -11.95 -8.77 -6.93
CA ALA A 2 -12.58 -7.54 -6.51
C ALA A 2 -11.53 -6.44 -6.28
N GLN A 3 -11.51 -5.47 -7.20
CA GLN A 3 -10.76 -4.22 -7.13
C GLN A 3 -10.89 -3.67 -5.70
N ALA A 4 -9.79 -3.35 -5.01
CA ALA A 4 -9.80 -2.92 -3.60
C ALA A 4 -10.84 -1.82 -3.30
N GLU A 5 -11.24 -1.07 -4.32
CA GLU A 5 -12.34 -0.12 -4.41
C GLU A 5 -13.65 -0.54 -3.71
N HIS A 6 -14.04 -1.81 -3.77
CA HIS A 6 -15.29 -2.28 -3.14
C HIS A 6 -15.20 -2.44 -1.61
N LEU A 7 -14.00 -2.41 -1.03
CA LEU A 7 -13.81 -2.66 0.38
C LEU A 7 -14.15 -1.41 1.21
N PRO A 8 -14.92 -1.53 2.31
CA PRO A 8 -15.20 -0.39 3.20
C PRO A 8 -13.94 0.31 3.71
N ILE A 9 -12.86 -0.45 3.95
CA ILE A 9 -11.56 0.09 4.37
C ILE A 9 -10.89 0.96 3.29
N TYR A 10 -11.12 0.66 2.01
CA TYR A 10 -10.63 1.49 0.91
C TYR A 10 -11.36 2.83 0.91
N LYS A 11 -12.70 2.80 0.99
CA LYS A 11 -13.52 4.02 1.07
C LYS A 11 -13.09 4.90 2.26
N GLY A 12 -13.00 4.34 3.46
CA GLY A 12 -12.58 5.09 4.64
C GLY A 12 -11.16 5.65 4.54
N SER A 13 -10.23 4.89 3.94
CA SER A 13 -8.87 5.38 3.69
C SER A 13 -8.84 6.52 2.66
N HIS A 14 -9.69 6.44 1.64
CA HIS A 14 -9.81 7.46 0.60
C HIS A 14 -10.43 8.75 1.14
N GLU A 15 -11.52 8.65 1.91
CA GLU A 15 -12.15 9.79 2.59
C GLU A 15 -11.17 10.48 3.56
N LEU A 16 -10.38 9.70 4.30
CA LEU A 16 -9.31 10.25 5.14
C LEU A 16 -8.29 11.04 4.33
N CYS A 17 -7.83 10.52 3.19
CA CYS A 17 -6.89 11.23 2.31
C CYS A 17 -7.45 12.59 1.86
N LEU A 18 -8.72 12.62 1.44
CA LEU A 18 -9.38 13.85 1.01
C LEU A 18 -9.51 14.86 2.15
N TYR A 19 -9.93 14.39 3.32
CA TYR A 19 -10.04 15.22 4.52
C TYR A 19 -8.69 15.85 4.90
N LEU A 20 -7.61 15.07 4.90
CA LEU A 20 -6.27 15.56 5.19
C LEU A 20 -5.79 16.60 4.19
N GLU A 21 -6.10 16.44 2.90
CA GLU A 21 -5.78 17.45 1.88
C GLU A 21 -6.49 18.79 2.15
N GLN A 22 -7.78 18.74 2.50
CA GLN A 22 -8.55 19.94 2.85
C GLN A 22 -7.97 20.64 4.10
N VAL A 23 -7.59 19.87 5.12
CA VAL A 23 -6.97 20.41 6.33
C VAL A 23 -5.62 21.07 6.03
N VAL A 24 -4.72 20.38 5.32
CA VAL A 24 -3.38 20.89 5.00
C VAL A 24 -3.44 22.10 4.06
N GLN A 25 -4.47 22.20 3.21
CA GLN A 25 -4.67 23.37 2.36
C GLN A 25 -4.78 24.66 3.18
N GLY A 26 -5.44 24.61 4.35
CA GLY A 26 -5.64 25.73 5.26
C GLY A 26 -4.43 26.11 6.11
N PHE A 27 -3.33 25.34 6.08
CA PHE A 27 -2.16 25.64 6.90
C PHE A 27 -1.39 26.87 6.41
N SER A 28 -0.84 27.63 7.35
CA SER A 28 0.15 28.67 7.03
C SER A 28 1.42 28.04 6.47
N ARG A 29 2.20 28.80 5.69
CA ARG A 29 3.39 28.31 4.98
C ARG A 29 4.35 27.53 5.89
N TYR A 30 4.59 28.03 7.10
CA TYR A 30 5.49 27.40 8.07
C TYR A 30 5.07 25.97 8.46
N HIS A 31 3.77 25.72 8.57
CA HIS A 31 3.24 24.42 8.99
C HIS A 31 3.06 23.45 7.80
N LYS A 32 3.08 23.94 6.56
CA LYS A 32 2.93 23.09 5.37
C LYS A 32 4.11 22.15 5.16
N ASP A 33 5.33 22.65 5.38
CA ASP A 33 6.56 21.89 5.12
C ASP A 33 6.93 20.95 6.28
N SER A 34 6.32 21.14 7.45
CA SER A 34 6.49 20.28 8.63
C SER A 34 5.27 19.37 8.81
N LEU A 35 4.29 19.80 9.59
CA LEU A 35 3.08 19.04 9.92
C LEU A 35 2.30 18.64 8.66
N GLY A 36 2.21 19.54 7.67
CA GLY A 36 1.54 19.26 6.40
C GLY A 36 2.19 18.13 5.61
N ALA A 37 3.53 18.03 5.62
CA ALA A 37 4.26 16.97 4.94
C ALA A 37 4.02 15.60 5.62
N ASP A 38 3.98 15.57 6.94
CA ASP A 38 3.67 14.36 7.71
C ASP A 38 2.23 13.88 7.50
N LEU A 39 1.27 14.81 7.49
CA LEU A 39 -0.13 14.48 7.20
C LEU A 39 -0.31 13.98 5.75
N ARG A 40 0.37 14.58 4.77
CA ARG A 40 0.38 14.08 3.38
C ARG A 40 0.98 12.67 3.27
N ARG A 41 1.95 12.32 4.13
CA ARG A 41 2.53 10.97 4.18
C ARG A 41 1.51 9.92 4.62
N ALA A 42 0.46 10.29 5.37
CA ALA A 42 -0.61 9.38 5.76
C ALA A 42 -1.40 8.81 4.56
N GLN A 43 -1.34 9.44 3.38
CA GLN A 43 -1.88 8.89 2.13
C GLN A 43 -1.28 7.52 1.75
N ARG A 44 -0.13 7.17 2.35
CA ARG A 44 0.46 5.83 2.22
C ARG A 44 -0.47 4.73 2.72
N VAL A 45 -1.39 5.00 3.64
CA VAL A 45 -2.39 4.04 4.12
C VAL A 45 -3.23 3.52 2.95
N LEU A 46 -3.76 4.40 2.10
CA LEU A 46 -4.52 3.99 0.92
C LEU A 46 -3.70 3.09 -0.02
N LYS A 47 -2.42 3.45 -0.25
CA LYS A 47 -1.50 2.63 -1.07
C LYS A 47 -1.25 1.24 -0.45
N LEU A 48 -1.16 1.16 0.88
CA LEU A 48 -0.98 -0.11 1.59
C LEU A 48 -2.24 -0.97 1.52
N VAL A 49 -3.43 -0.36 1.67
CA VAL A 49 -4.72 -1.06 1.50
C VAL A 49 -4.83 -1.65 0.11
N VAL A 50 -4.54 -0.86 -0.93
CA VAL A 50 -4.54 -1.37 -2.31
C VAL A 50 -3.53 -2.51 -2.45
N ARG A 51 -2.28 -2.31 -2.03
CA ARG A 51 -1.22 -3.33 -2.15
C ARG A 51 -1.55 -4.65 -1.44
N ALA A 52 -2.14 -4.58 -0.25
CA ALA A 52 -2.49 -5.76 0.53
C ALA A 52 -3.63 -6.57 -0.11
N ASN A 53 -4.50 -5.90 -0.86
CA ASN A 53 -5.66 -6.52 -1.52
C ASN A 53 -5.43 -6.79 -3.02
N SER A 54 -4.33 -6.30 -3.58
CA SER A 54 -3.91 -6.65 -4.93
C SER A 54 -3.42 -8.09 -4.97
N PRO A 55 -3.73 -8.84 -6.05
CA PRO A 55 -3.17 -10.17 -6.23
C PRO A 55 -1.64 -10.11 -6.24
N PRO A 56 -0.95 -11.13 -5.69
CA PRO A 56 0.50 -11.18 -5.73
C PRO A 56 0.97 -11.07 -7.17
N ALA A 57 2.05 -10.33 -7.38
CA ALA A 57 2.68 -10.25 -8.69
C ALA A 57 2.94 -11.68 -9.20
N PRO A 58 2.68 -11.97 -10.49
CA PRO A 58 2.94 -13.29 -11.03
C PRO A 58 4.38 -13.67 -10.73
N ALA A 59 4.57 -14.91 -10.25
CA ALA A 59 5.85 -15.44 -9.84
C ALA A 59 6.92 -15.15 -10.91
N GLY A 60 7.78 -14.17 -10.63
CA GLY A 60 8.92 -13.86 -11.49
C GLY A 60 9.87 -15.05 -11.55
N PRO A 61 10.85 -15.06 -12.47
CA PRO A 61 11.81 -16.16 -12.62
C PRO A 61 12.44 -16.62 -11.29
N GLY A 62 12.70 -15.68 -10.37
CA GLY A 62 13.28 -15.97 -9.06
C GLY A 62 12.39 -16.80 -8.12
N ALA A 63 11.06 -16.74 -8.23
CA ALA A 63 10.16 -17.56 -7.42
C ALA A 63 10.18 -19.04 -7.88
N ARG A 64 10.34 -19.29 -9.18
CA ARG A 64 10.54 -20.63 -9.74
C ARG A 64 11.87 -21.24 -9.32
N VAL A 65 12.93 -20.43 -9.25
CA VAL A 65 14.26 -20.87 -8.78
C VAL A 65 14.22 -21.27 -7.30
N ARG A 66 13.51 -20.51 -6.46
CA ARG A 66 13.32 -20.85 -5.03
C ARG A 66 12.53 -22.14 -4.84
N GLN A 67 11.40 -22.29 -5.54
CA GLN A 67 10.62 -23.53 -5.51
C GLN A 67 11.42 -24.76 -5.98
N ARG A 68 12.25 -24.63 -7.02
CA ARG A 68 13.11 -25.72 -7.49
C ARG A 68 14.20 -26.10 -6.48
N ARG A 69 14.77 -25.13 -5.77
CA ARG A 69 15.74 -25.39 -4.69
C ARG A 69 15.07 -26.11 -3.52
N GLU A 70 13.91 -25.63 -3.08
CA GLU A 70 13.15 -26.25 -1.99
C GLU A 70 12.69 -27.67 -2.33
N GLN A 71 12.35 -27.95 -3.60
CA GLN A 71 12.05 -29.31 -4.07
C GLN A 71 13.28 -30.21 -4.10
N ALA A 72 14.43 -29.70 -4.56
CA ALA A 72 15.67 -30.48 -4.59
C ALA A 72 16.17 -30.84 -3.18
N GLU A 73 16.04 -29.91 -2.22
CA GLU A 73 16.41 -30.13 -0.82
C GLU A 73 15.52 -31.17 -0.13
N ARG A 74 14.23 -31.25 -0.51
CA ARG A 74 13.29 -32.26 0.02
C ARG A 74 13.45 -33.66 -0.56
N VAL A 75 14.03 -33.79 -1.76
CA VAL A 75 14.26 -35.10 -2.41
C VAL A 75 15.61 -35.71 -1.98
N SER A 76 16.50 -34.89 -1.43
CA SER A 76 17.83 -35.31 -0.97
C SER A 76 17.91 -35.61 0.54
N ALA A 77 16.79 -35.52 1.26
CA ALA A 77 16.64 -35.82 2.69
C ALA A 77 15.72 -37.04 2.87
#